data_AF-A0A7V9IW98-F1
#
_entry.id   AF-A0A7V9IW98-F1
#
_cell.length_a   1.000
_cell.length_b   1.000
_cell.length_c   1.000
_cell.angle_alpha   90.00
_cell.angle_beta   90.00
_cell.angle_gamma   90.00
#
_symmetry.space_group_name_H-M   'P 1'
#
loop_
_entity.id
_entity.type
_entity.pdbx_description
1 polymer ?
#
loop_
_entity_poly.entity_id
_entity_poly.type
_entity_poly.pdbx_seq_one_letter_code
_entity_poly.pdbx_strand_id
1 'polypeptide(L)'
;MLLACYDHVVGNLQIKDIPEDLHVELRRRAAQRGTTMRDYLLWLIERDQRLAVAAEWLEQVRSDERVFAETSAAELIRAGRREQEDRMAEGLSRT
;
A
#
# COMPACT_ATOMS: atom_id res chain seq x y z
N MET A 1 40.92 19.07 -11.71
CA MET A 1 39.83 18.48 -12.52
C MET A 1 38.74 18.06 -11.53
N LEU A 2 37.59 18.73 -11.56
CA LEU A 2 36.56 18.68 -10.50
C LEU A 2 35.94 17.28 -10.34
N LEU A 3 36.21 16.64 -9.19
CA LEU A 3 35.39 15.57 -8.62
C LEU A 3 34.12 16.22 -8.06
N ALA A 4 33.08 16.35 -8.89
CA ALA A 4 31.78 16.79 -8.43
C ALA A 4 31.09 15.62 -7.70
N CYS A 5 30.90 15.79 -6.40
CA CYS A 5 30.24 14.88 -5.49
C CYS A 5 28.81 14.58 -5.98
N TYR A 6 28.56 13.35 -6.42
CA TYR A 6 27.21 12.81 -6.58
C TYR A 6 26.97 11.79 -5.46
N ASP A 7 26.86 12.28 -4.22
CA ASP A 7 26.47 11.47 -3.07
C ASP A 7 24.94 11.53 -2.88
N HIS A 8 24.24 11.04 -3.89
CA HIS A 8 22.87 10.57 -3.71
C HIS A 8 22.83 9.15 -4.24
N VAL A 9 22.66 8.18 -3.34
CA VAL A 9 22.40 6.77 -3.69
C VAL A 9 20.98 6.69 -4.27
N VAL A 10 20.79 7.22 -5.48
CA VAL A 10 19.54 7.11 -6.23
C VAL A 10 19.77 6.10 -7.34
N GLY A 11 19.11 4.95 -7.23
CA GLY A 11 19.07 3.97 -8.32
C GLY A 11 18.29 4.51 -9.51
N ASN A 12 18.77 4.23 -10.73
CA ASN A 12 18.03 4.48 -11.95
C ASN A 12 17.47 3.15 -12.48
N LEU A 13 16.17 3.10 -12.76
CA LEU A 13 15.48 1.96 -13.35
C LEU A 13 15.03 2.32 -14.76
N GLN A 14 15.60 1.63 -15.76
CA GLN A 14 15.13 1.72 -17.14
C GLN A 14 14.42 0.42 -17.52
N ILE A 15 13.15 0.54 -17.92
CA ILE A 15 12.34 -0.58 -18.40
C ILE A 15 12.32 -0.54 -19.93
N LYS A 16 12.64 -1.65 -20.59
CA LYS A 16 12.68 -1.79 -22.05
C LYS A 16 11.56 -2.71 -22.55
N ASP A 17 11.33 -2.68 -23.85
CA ASP A 17 10.39 -3.57 -24.56
C ASP A 17 8.96 -3.51 -24.02
N ILE A 18 8.52 -2.32 -23.61
CA ILE A 18 7.15 -2.06 -23.16
C ILE A 18 6.24 -2.06 -24.40
N PRO A 19 5.15 -2.85 -24.41
CA PRO A 19 4.14 -2.75 -25.46
C PRO A 19 3.63 -1.32 -25.62
N GLU A 20 3.50 -0.85 -26.86
CA GLU A 20 3.16 0.56 -27.15
C GLU A 20 1.81 0.97 -26.55
N ASP A 21 0.84 0.06 -26.59
CA ASP A 21 -0.48 0.23 -25.97
C ASP A 21 -0.38 0.45 -24.46
N LEU A 22 0.48 -0.31 -23.77
CA LEU A 22 0.73 -0.13 -22.35
C LEU A 22 1.43 1.21 -22.07
N HIS A 23 2.41 1.59 -22.88
CA HIS A 23 3.12 2.87 -22.73
C HIS A 23 2.16 4.06 -22.88
N VAL A 24 1.28 4.04 -23.89
CA VAL A 24 0.26 5.06 -24.12
C VAL A 24 -0.72 5.14 -22.94
N GLU A 25 -1.20 4.00 -22.45
CA GLU A 25 -2.15 3.96 -21.33
C GLU A 25 -1.53 4.49 -20.03
N LEU A 26 -0.27 4.12 -19.73
CA LEU A 26 0.48 4.66 -18.60
C LEU A 26 0.63 6.18 -18.69
N ARG A 27 0.93 6.70 -19.88
CA ARG A 27 1.05 8.15 -20.13
C ARG A 27 -0.28 8.86 -19.86
N ARG A 28 -1.38 8.29 -20.36
CA ARG A 28 -2.73 8.83 -20.21
C ARG A 28 -3.13 8.92 -18.74
N ARG A 29 -2.84 7.87 -17.96
CA ARG A 29 -3.12 7.84 -16.51
C ARG A 29 -2.27 8.81 -15.71
N ALA A 30 -0.98 8.92 -16.05
CA ALA A 30 -0.10 9.92 -15.43
C ALA A 30 -0.63 11.35 -15.66
N ALA A 31 -1.04 11.67 -16.90
CA ALA A 31 -1.61 12.96 -17.25
C ALA A 31 -2.91 13.27 -16.48
N GLN A 32 -3.82 12.28 -16.33
CA GLN A 32 -5.05 12.44 -15.54
C GLN A 32 -4.79 12.76 -14.07
N ARG A 33 -3.66 12.29 -13.54
CA ARG A 33 -3.25 12.53 -12.16
C ARG A 33 -2.38 13.78 -12.02
N GLY A 34 -2.13 14.52 -13.10
CA GLY A 34 -1.29 15.72 -13.10
C GLY A 34 0.18 15.45 -12.77
N THR A 35 0.67 14.25 -13.09
CA THR A 35 2.03 13.81 -12.72
C THR A 35 2.82 13.32 -13.95
N THR A 36 4.13 13.19 -13.82
CA THR A 36 4.97 12.63 -14.89
C THR A 36 4.78 11.12 -14.95
N MET A 37 5.07 10.50 -16.10
CA MET A 37 5.02 9.04 -16.22
C MET A 37 5.98 8.34 -15.25
N ARG A 38 7.16 8.93 -15.02
CA ARG A 38 8.14 8.44 -14.04
C ARG A 38 7.52 8.39 -12.64
N ASP A 39 6.97 9.51 -12.19
CA ASP A 39 6.39 9.63 -10.85
C ASP A 39 5.17 8.71 -10.69
N TYR A 40 4.37 8.57 -11.75
CA TYR A 40 3.25 7.63 -11.77
C TYR A 40 3.72 6.18 -11.63
N LEU A 41 4.77 5.78 -12.34
CA LEU A 41 5.34 4.44 -12.25
C LEU A 41 5.97 4.18 -10.87
N LEU A 42 6.70 5.14 -10.30
CA LEU A 42 7.22 5.03 -8.95
C LEU A 42 6.10 4.86 -7.92
N TRP A 43 5.04 5.67 -8.04
CA TRP A 43 3.86 5.52 -7.19
C TRP A 43 3.20 4.14 -7.32
N LEU A 44 3.11 3.59 -8.54
CA LEU A 44 2.58 2.24 -8.76
C LEU A 44 3.45 1.18 -8.07
N ILE A 45 4.77 1.27 -8.22
CA ILE A 45 5.72 0.34 -7.58
C ILE A 45 5.60 0.43 -6.05
N GLU A 46 5.62 1.63 -5.49
CA GLU A 46 5.46 1.82 -4.04
C GLU A 46 4.12 1.28 -3.51
N ARG A 47 3.05 1.49 -4.27
CA ARG A 47 1.72 0.98 -3.91
C ARG A 47 1.71 -0.54 -3.94
N ASP A 48 2.31 -1.15 -4.95
CA ASP A 48 2.39 -2.60 -5.10
C ASP A 48 3.20 -3.23 -3.96
N GLN A 49 4.36 -2.67 -3.63
CA GLN A 49 5.18 -3.12 -2.51
C GLN A 49 4.43 -3.09 -1.16
N ARG A 50 3.60 -2.08 -0.92
CA ARG A 50 2.78 -2.02 0.31
C ARG A 50 1.76 -3.15 0.38
N LEU A 51 1.20 -3.56 -0.77
CA LEU A 51 0.24 -4.65 -0.84
C LEU A 51 0.93 -6.02 -0.75
N ALA A 52 2.10 -6.17 -1.38
CA ALA A 52 2.92 -7.38 -1.31
C ALA A 52 3.30 -7.72 0.13
N VAL A 53 3.72 -6.73 0.92
CA VAL A 53 4.05 -6.92 2.35
C VAL A 53 2.87 -7.52 3.14
N ALA A 54 1.64 -7.07 2.86
CA ALA A 54 0.47 -7.63 3.56
C ALA A 54 0.17 -9.08 3.13
N ALA A 55 0.36 -9.40 1.85
CA ALA A 55 0.14 -10.74 1.32
C ALA A 55 1.21 -11.72 1.82
N GLU A 56 2.48 -11.33 1.77
CA GLU A 56 3.61 -12.12 2.31
C GLU A 56 3.47 -12.35 3.81
N TRP A 57 3.11 -11.31 4.56
CA TRP A 57 2.83 -11.43 5.99
C TRP A 57 1.67 -12.38 6.26
N LEU A 58 0.58 -12.30 5.49
CA LEU A 58 -0.56 -13.21 5.64
C LEU A 58 -0.17 -14.66 5.36
N GLU A 59 0.69 -14.89 4.37
CA GLU A 59 1.20 -16.22 4.06
C GLU A 59 2.11 -16.75 5.17
N GLN A 60 2.95 -15.90 5.74
CA GLN A 60 3.76 -16.25 6.91
C GLN A 60 2.88 -16.64 8.10
N VAL A 61 1.85 -15.85 8.42
CA VAL A 61 0.88 -16.16 9.49
C VAL A 61 0.14 -17.48 9.23
N ARG A 62 -0.13 -17.83 7.97
CA ARG A 62 -0.76 -19.12 7.62
C ARG A 62 0.18 -20.31 7.81
N SER A 63 1.48 -20.08 7.67
CA SER A 63 2.51 -21.11 7.84
C SER A 63 2.84 -21.39 9.31
N ASP A 64 2.54 -20.44 10.20
CA ASP A 64 2.71 -20.60 11.65
C ASP A 64 1.74 -21.65 12.23
N GLU A 65 2.11 -22.25 13.36
CA GLU A 65 1.27 -23.20 14.10
C GLU A 65 -0.07 -22.55 14.46
N ARG A 66 -1.17 -23.20 14.08
CA ARG A 66 -2.52 -22.67 14.31
C ARG A 66 -2.88 -22.71 15.79
N VAL A 67 -3.14 -21.53 16.35
CA VAL A 67 -3.72 -21.40 17.68
C VAL A 67 -5.24 -21.46 17.58
N PHE A 68 -5.85 -22.41 18.27
CA PHE A 68 -7.30 -22.50 18.42
C PHE A 68 -7.72 -21.80 19.71
N ALA A 69 -8.37 -20.66 19.57
CA ALA A 69 -9.01 -19.96 20.67
C ALA A 69 -10.52 -20.28 20.70
N GLU A 70 -11.11 -20.29 21.89
CA GLU A 70 -12.56 -20.50 22.08
C GLU A 70 -13.38 -19.40 21.39
N THR A 71 -12.87 -18.16 21.41
CA THR A 71 -13.48 -17.01 20.73
C THR A 71 -12.71 -16.63 19.49
N SER A 72 -13.40 -16.47 18.37
CA SER A 72 -12.77 -16.05 17.13
C SER A 72 -12.29 -14.58 17.21
N ALA A 73 -11.13 -14.29 16.61
CA ALA A 73 -10.64 -12.91 16.50
C ALA A 73 -11.67 -11.98 15.82
N ALA A 74 -12.42 -12.50 14.85
CA ALA A 74 -13.47 -11.76 14.15
C ALA A 74 -14.61 -11.33 15.10
N GLU A 75 -14.96 -12.17 16.07
CA GLU A 75 -15.97 -11.86 17.06
C GLU A 75 -15.50 -10.76 18.03
N LEU A 76 -14.27 -10.87 18.52
CA LEU A 76 -13.65 -9.84 19.38
C LEU A 76 -13.58 -8.49 18.66
N ILE A 77 -13.15 -8.47 17.40
CA ILE A 77 -13.10 -7.24 16.58
C ILE A 77 -14.50 -6.63 16.41
N ARG A 78 -15.51 -7.45 16.11
CA ARG A 78 -16.89 -6.97 15.98
C ARG A 78 -17.44 -6.42 17.29
N ALA A 79 -17.13 -7.05 18.43
CA ALA A 79 -17.52 -6.56 19.74
C ALA A 79 -16.87 -5.20 20.04
N GLY A 80 -15.55 -5.09 19.85
CA GLY A 80 -14.84 -3.83 20.05
C GLY A 80 -15.33 -2.70 19.14
N ARG A 81 -15.73 -3.00 17.90
CA ARG A 81 -16.30 -2.01 16.99
C ARG A 81 -17.65 -1.49 17.49
N ARG A 82 -18.55 -2.39 17.94
CA ARG A 82 -19.84 -1.97 18.52
C ARG A 82 -19.65 -1.07 19.74
N GLU A 83 -18.74 -1.45 20.64
CA GLU A 83 -18.44 -0.62 21.81
C GLU A 83 -17.91 0.78 21.44
N GLN A 84 -17.12 0.90 20.36
CA GLN A 84 -16.68 2.21 19.88
C GLN A 84 -17.83 3.02 19.27
N GLU A 85 -18.70 2.38 18.49
CA GLU A 85 -19.87 3.00 17.89
C GLU A 85 -20.83 3.52 18.98
N ASP A 86 -21.06 2.73 20.03
CA ASP A 86 -21.87 3.11 21.18
C ASP A 86 -21.28 4.31 21.92
N ARG A 87 -19.96 4.30 22.20
CA ARG A 87 -19.25 5.44 22.81
C ARG A 87 -19.33 6.71 21.96
N MET A 88 -19.20 6.57 20.64
CA MET A 88 -19.34 7.69 19.70
C MET A 88 -20.76 8.26 19.72
N ALA A 89 -21.78 7.39 19.75
CA ALA A 89 -23.18 7.80 19.82
C ALA A 89 -23.51 8.51 21.15
N GLU A 90 -23.00 8.02 22.27
CA GLU A 90 -23.15 8.66 23.59
C GLU A 90 -22.50 10.06 23.63
N GLY A 91 -21.33 10.23 23.00
CA GLY A 91 -20.64 11.52 22.92
C GLY A 91 -21.41 12.54 22.08
N LEU A 92 -22.03 12.10 20.98
CA LEU A 92 -22.86 12.94 20.12
C LEU A 92 -24.18 13.36 20.79
N SER A 93 -24.76 12.52 21.66
CA SER A 93 -25.99 12.84 22.37
C SER A 93 -25.83 13.82 23.55
N ARG A 94 -24.60 14.17 23.95
CA ARG A 94 -24.30 15.15 25.01
C ARG A 94 -24.03 16.57 24.49
N THR A 95 -24.03 16.79 23.18
CA THR A 95 -23.83 18.11 22.53
C THR A 95 -25.15 18.66 22.05
#